data_AF-A0A830ETH8-F1
#
_entry.id   AF-A0A830ETH8-F1
#
_cell.length_a   1.000
_cell.length_b   1.000
_cell.length_c   1.000
_cell.angle_alpha   90.00
_cell.angle_beta   90.00
_cell.angle_gamma   90.00
#
_symmetry.space_group_name_H-M   'P 1'
#
loop_
_entity.id
_entity.type
_entity.pdbx_description
1 polymer ?
#
loop_
_entity_poly.entity_id
_entity_poly.type
_entity_poly.pdbx_seq_one_letter_code
_entity_poly.pdbx_strand_id
1 'polypeptide(L)'
;MAEHQYWIVAELAGDGDPEVVLEAGLDSEWARGGQQVDDSVVLFGEYHAGPVSDLRAVSDHIDRLVWVASQEGGGGGTSSEYYEDFDESTEPTDGLRSTPGRWWYGEHFDYYRMRYGIHAAV
;
A
#
# COMPACT_ATOMS: atom_id res chain seq x y z
N MET A 1 15.08 5.02 -16.27
CA MET A 1 15.15 5.58 -14.90
C MET A 1 14.01 4.96 -14.16
N ALA A 2 14.22 4.37 -12.98
CA ALA A 2 13.10 3.84 -12.21
C ALA A 2 12.25 5.04 -11.78
N GLU A 3 11.13 5.23 -12.46
CA GLU A 3 10.14 6.23 -12.07
C GLU A 3 9.76 5.96 -10.61
N HIS A 4 9.71 7.01 -9.80
CA HIS A 4 9.31 6.89 -8.41
C HIS A 4 7.88 6.33 -8.40
N GLN A 5 7.69 5.15 -7.80
CA GLN A 5 6.42 4.44 -7.79
C GLN A 5 5.99 4.14 -6.35
N TYR A 6 4.69 3.97 -6.16
CA TYR A 6 4.12 3.34 -4.98
C TYR A 6 3.39 2.05 -5.33
N TRP A 7 3.27 1.20 -4.33
CA TRP A 7 2.47 -0.01 -4.32
C TRP A 7 1.66 -0.03 -3.02
N ILE A 8 0.38 -0.38 -3.12
CA ILE A 8 -0.50 -0.61 -1.98
C ILE A 8 -1.08 -2.01 -2.11
N VAL A 9 -1.07 -2.73 -1.00
CA VAL A 9 -1.83 -3.96 -0.82
C VAL A 9 -2.83 -3.72 0.31
N ALA A 10 -4.11 -3.79 -0.01
CA ALA A 10 -5.21 -3.67 0.94
C ALA A 10 -5.90 -5.03 1.06
N GLU A 11 -5.86 -5.65 2.24
CA GLU A 11 -6.69 -6.81 2.54
C GLU A 11 -8.10 -6.34 2.90
N LEU A 12 -9.10 -6.99 2.31
CA LEU A 12 -10.48 -6.59 2.46
C LEU A 12 -11.01 -7.05 3.83
N ALA A 13 -11.92 -6.25 4.38
CA ALA A 13 -12.77 -6.69 5.48
C ALA A 13 -13.61 -7.92 5.06
N GLY A 14 -14.13 -8.68 6.02
CA GLY A 14 -14.89 -9.90 5.74
C GLY A 14 -16.13 -9.71 4.85
N ASP A 15 -16.69 -8.50 4.82
CA ASP A 15 -17.76 -8.02 3.95
C ASP A 15 -17.32 -6.80 3.09
N GLY A 16 -16.01 -6.59 2.97
CA GLY A 16 -15.42 -5.53 2.16
C GLY A 16 -15.71 -5.72 0.67
N ASP A 17 -15.97 -4.61 -0.02
CA ASP A 17 -16.22 -4.61 -1.47
C ASP A 17 -14.94 -4.24 -2.23
N PRO A 18 -14.34 -5.17 -3.00
CA PRO A 18 -13.13 -4.89 -3.77
C PRO A 18 -13.34 -3.81 -4.82
N GLU A 19 -14.53 -3.69 -5.42
CA GLU A 19 -14.80 -2.69 -6.46
C GLU A 19 -14.75 -1.29 -5.86
N VAL A 20 -15.33 -1.10 -4.68
CA VAL A 20 -15.29 0.20 -3.96
C VAL A 20 -13.86 0.61 -3.63
N VAL A 21 -13.03 -0.33 -3.15
CA VAL A 21 -11.62 -0.06 -2.83
C VAL A 21 -10.81 0.23 -4.10
N LEU A 22 -11.06 -0.50 -5.18
CA LEU A 22 -10.42 -0.25 -6.48
C LEU A 22 -10.81 1.12 -7.05
N GLU A 23 -12.09 1.47 -7.07
CA GLU A 23 -12.57 2.76 -7.56
C GLU A 23 -11.95 3.92 -6.77
N ALA A 24 -11.95 3.83 -5.43
CA ALA A 24 -11.33 4.85 -4.57
C ALA A 24 -9.83 4.98 -4.82
N GLY A 25 -9.11 3.86 -4.95
CA GLY A 25 -7.68 3.87 -5.23
C GLY A 25 -7.30 4.36 -6.63
N LEU A 26 -8.20 4.19 -7.61
CA LEU A 26 -7.99 4.57 -9.00
C LEU A 26 -8.48 6.00 -9.35
N ASP A 27 -9.26 6.64 -8.47
CA ASP A 27 -9.67 8.03 -8.63
C ASP A 27 -8.50 9.02 -8.47
N SER A 28 -7.42 8.57 -7.81
CA SER A 28 -6.19 9.35 -7.64
C SER A 28 -5.49 9.60 -8.98
N GLU A 29 -5.12 10.86 -9.27
CA GLU A 29 -4.42 11.23 -10.52
C GLU A 29 -3.05 10.56 -10.68
N TRP A 30 -2.49 10.07 -9.58
CA TRP A 30 -1.20 9.38 -9.50
C TRP A 30 -1.33 7.87 -9.72
N ALA A 31 -2.56 7.33 -9.71
CA ALA A 31 -2.82 5.93 -9.92
C ALA A 31 -2.50 5.54 -11.37
N ARG A 32 -1.80 4.42 -11.54
CA ARG A 32 -1.50 3.83 -12.86
C ARG A 32 -2.32 2.58 -13.11
N GLY A 33 -2.74 1.90 -12.06
CA GLY A 33 -3.63 0.77 -12.15
C GLY A 33 -3.81 0.06 -10.81
N GLY A 34 -4.66 -0.95 -10.85
CA GLY A 34 -4.92 -1.82 -9.72
C GLY A 34 -5.71 -3.04 -10.17
N GLN A 35 -5.71 -4.06 -9.32
CA GLN A 35 -6.47 -5.28 -9.54
C GLN A 35 -6.82 -5.93 -8.20
N GLN A 36 -7.93 -6.65 -8.18
CA GLN A 36 -8.22 -7.58 -7.09
C GLN A 36 -7.37 -8.84 -7.25
N VAL A 37 -6.80 -9.33 -6.15
CA VAL A 37 -6.11 -10.61 -6.02
C VAL A 37 -6.63 -11.29 -4.76
N ASP A 38 -7.38 -12.38 -4.94
CA ASP A 38 -8.07 -13.09 -3.84
C ASP A 38 -8.88 -12.11 -2.96
N ASP A 39 -8.64 -12.13 -1.64
CA ASP A 39 -9.29 -11.27 -0.64
C ASP A 39 -8.55 -9.93 -0.47
N SER A 40 -7.90 -9.44 -1.52
CA SER A 40 -7.09 -8.22 -1.49
C SER A 40 -7.20 -7.39 -2.75
N VAL A 41 -6.91 -6.11 -2.61
CA VAL A 41 -6.76 -5.17 -3.72
C VAL A 41 -5.31 -4.67 -3.76
N VAL A 42 -4.70 -4.78 -4.94
CA VAL A 42 -3.37 -4.28 -5.22
C VAL A 42 -3.50 -3.03 -6.09
N LEU A 43 -2.92 -1.91 -5.65
CA LEU A 43 -2.89 -0.64 -6.38
C LEU A 43 -1.43 -0.23 -6.61
N PHE A 44 -1.16 0.40 -7.75
CA PHE A 44 0.16 0.93 -8.05
C PHE A 44 0.07 2.24 -8.84
N GLY A 45 1.07 3.09 -8.67
CA GLY A 45 1.07 4.40 -9.30
C GLY A 45 2.41 5.11 -9.22
N GLU A 46 2.41 6.36 -9.65
CA GLU A 46 3.54 7.27 -9.47
C GLU A 46 3.60 7.77 -8.03
N TYR A 47 4.81 7.91 -7.50
CA TYR A 47 5.01 8.32 -6.12
C TYR A 47 4.20 9.57 -5.78
N HIS A 48 3.42 9.44 -4.72
CA HIS A 48 2.70 10.53 -4.09
C HIS A 48 2.63 10.26 -2.59
N ALA A 49 2.62 11.31 -1.77
CA ALA A 49 2.56 11.18 -0.31
C ALA A 49 1.13 10.91 0.22
N GLY A 50 0.10 11.04 -0.61
CA GLY A 50 -1.31 10.95 -0.22
C GLY A 50 -2.13 9.69 -0.59
N PRO A 51 -1.62 8.62 -1.25
CA PRO A 51 -2.50 7.56 -1.76
C PRO A 51 -3.17 6.74 -0.64
N VAL A 52 -2.59 6.72 0.57
CA VAL A 52 -3.24 6.12 1.74
C VAL A 52 -4.39 6.98 2.26
N SER A 53 -4.30 8.31 2.13
CA SER A 53 -5.37 9.22 2.56
C SER A 53 -6.63 9.06 1.72
N ASP A 54 -6.49 8.79 0.42
CA ASP A 54 -7.62 8.56 -0.49
C ASP A 54 -8.43 7.32 -0.06
N LEU A 55 -7.74 6.27 0.41
CA LEU A 55 -8.37 5.03 0.87
C LEU A 55 -9.06 5.15 2.23
N ARG A 56 -8.82 6.22 3.01
CA ARG A 56 -9.52 6.46 4.29
C ARG A 56 -11.03 6.63 4.09
N ALA A 57 -11.47 7.07 2.91
CA ALA A 57 -12.90 7.23 2.62
C ALA A 57 -13.64 5.88 2.49
N VAL A 58 -12.90 4.79 2.30
CA VAL A 58 -13.42 3.43 2.11
C VAL A 58 -12.84 2.45 3.14
N SER A 59 -12.42 2.98 4.30
CA SER A 59 -11.77 2.18 5.34
C SER A 59 -12.65 1.04 5.87
N ASP A 60 -13.98 1.21 5.89
CA ASP A 60 -14.94 0.15 6.27
C ASP A 60 -14.82 -1.13 5.40
N HIS A 61 -14.21 -1.05 4.22
CA HIS A 61 -13.98 -2.18 3.33
C HIS A 61 -12.58 -2.79 3.45
N ILE A 62 -11.70 -2.22 4.26
CA ILE A 62 -10.27 -2.58 4.36
C ILE A 62 -9.97 -3.00 5.80
N ASP A 63 -9.46 -4.21 5.98
CA ASP A 63 -9.01 -4.71 7.28
C ASP A 63 -7.58 -4.24 7.57
N ARG A 64 -6.67 -4.50 6.63
CA ARG A 64 -5.24 -4.26 6.77
C ARG A 64 -4.68 -3.65 5.49
N LEU A 65 -3.70 -2.77 5.64
CA LEU A 65 -3.10 -2.08 4.50
C LEU A 65 -1.57 -2.01 4.63
N VAL A 66 -0.88 -2.29 3.54
CA VAL A 66 0.55 -2.03 3.38
C VAL A 66 0.75 -1.06 2.22
N TRP A 67 1.42 0.05 2.50
CA TRP A 67 1.90 0.99 1.50
C TRP A 67 3.43 0.89 1.40
N VAL A 68 3.96 0.84 0.18
CA VAL A 68 5.39 0.85 -0.10
C VAL A 68 5.67 1.85 -1.20
N ALA A 69 6.62 2.76 -1.01
CA ALA A 69 6.93 3.78 -1.99
C ALA A 69 8.42 4.16 -2.01
N SER A 70 8.92 4.55 -3.18
CA SER A 70 10.26 5.13 -3.32
C SER A 70 10.31 6.54 -2.74
N GLN A 71 11.27 6.86 -1.88
CA GLN A 71 11.46 8.23 -1.38
C GLN A 71 11.90 9.19 -2.50
N GLU A 72 11.27 10.36 -2.56
CA GLU A 72 11.74 11.46 -3.41
C GLU A 72 13.01 12.14 -2.83
N GLY A 73 13.89 12.58 -3.74
CA GLY A 73 14.89 13.61 -3.41
C GLY A 73 16.26 13.15 -2.86
N GLY A 74 16.57 11.86 -2.73
CA GLY A 74 17.88 11.50 -2.16
C GLY A 74 18.25 10.03 -2.18
N GLY A 75 18.53 9.48 -3.36
CA GLY A 75 19.36 8.28 -3.51
C GLY A 75 18.65 7.00 -3.96
N GLY A 76 17.32 6.91 -3.89
CA GLY A 76 16.56 5.70 -4.26
C GLY A 76 16.29 4.74 -3.10
N GLY A 77 16.03 5.27 -1.89
CA GLY A 77 15.56 4.48 -0.76
C GLY A 77 14.05 4.18 -0.86
N THR A 78 13.60 3.14 -0.16
CA THR A 78 12.19 2.74 -0.13
C THR A 78 11.65 2.93 1.29
N SER A 79 10.45 3.45 1.44
CA SER A 79 9.72 3.47 2.70
C SER A 79 8.46 2.63 2.60
N SER A 80 8.06 2.05 3.71
CA SER A 80 6.77 1.38 3.82
C SER A 80 6.13 1.63 5.16
N GLU A 81 4.80 1.51 5.15
CA GLU A 81 3.95 1.64 6.32
C GLU A 81 2.92 0.51 6.29
N TYR A 82 2.70 -0.09 7.45
CA TYR A 82 1.67 -1.08 7.70
C TYR A 82 0.63 -0.52 8.65
N TYR A 83 -0.63 -0.77 8.33
CA TYR A 83 -1.79 -0.37 9.08
C TYR A 83 -2.58 -1.63 9.44
N GLU A 84 -2.79 -1.82 10.73
CA GLU A 84 -3.67 -2.84 11.30
C GLU A 84 -4.98 -2.17 11.71
N ASP A 85 -6.12 -2.81 11.45
CA ASP A 85 -7.45 -2.23 11.67
C ASP A 85 -7.57 -0.84 11.01
N PHE A 86 -7.44 -0.82 9.68
CA PHE A 86 -7.38 0.42 8.91
C PHE A 86 -8.70 1.20 8.97
N ASP A 87 -8.67 2.39 9.57
CA ASP A 87 -9.85 3.27 9.76
C ASP A 87 -9.55 4.72 9.32
N GLU A 88 -10.50 5.65 9.40
CA GLU A 88 -10.38 7.06 9.00
C GLU A 88 -9.21 7.82 9.67
N SER A 89 -8.73 7.35 10.83
CA SER A 89 -7.69 8.02 11.62
C SER A 89 -6.52 7.13 12.06
N THR A 90 -6.46 5.87 11.64
CA THR A 90 -5.47 4.90 12.13
C THR A 90 -4.04 5.29 11.72
N GLU A 91 -3.17 5.57 12.70
CA GLU A 91 -1.73 5.74 12.46
C GLU A 91 -1.06 4.41 12.04
N PRO A 92 0.06 4.44 11.31
CA PRO A 92 0.74 3.21 10.91
C PRO A 92 1.25 2.45 12.13
N THR A 93 0.86 1.17 12.22
CA THR A 93 1.26 0.22 13.27
C THR A 93 2.75 -0.11 13.20
N ASP A 94 3.33 -0.20 11.99
CA ASP A 94 4.76 -0.43 11.78
C ASP A 94 5.25 0.26 10.51
N GLY A 95 6.54 0.59 10.44
CA GLY A 95 7.12 1.31 9.33
C GLY A 95 8.59 0.97 9.11
N LEU A 96 8.97 0.75 7.85
CA LEU A 96 10.34 0.50 7.46
C LEU A 96 10.87 1.60 6.55
N ARG A 97 12.16 1.88 6.68
CA ARG A 97 12.91 2.77 5.79
C ARG A 97 14.19 2.09 5.38
N SER A 98 14.41 1.97 4.08
CA SER A 98 15.60 1.38 3.51
C SER A 98 16.43 2.42 2.76
N THR A 99 17.73 2.26 2.84
CA THR A 99 18.68 3.01 2.02
C THR A 99 18.77 2.42 0.62
N PRO A 100 19.23 3.19 -0.36
CA PRO A 100 19.35 2.72 -1.74
C PRO A 100 20.09 1.39 -1.87
N GLY A 101 19.55 0.47 -2.68
CA GLY A 101 20.18 -0.81 -3.01
C GLY A 101 20.13 -1.87 -1.91
N ARG A 102 19.44 -1.62 -0.79
CA ARG A 102 19.32 -2.57 0.31
C ARG A 102 18.04 -3.40 0.24
N TRP A 103 16.89 -2.77 -0.03
CA TRP A 103 15.57 -3.41 -0.03
C TRP A 103 14.75 -2.95 -1.24
N TRP A 104 14.25 -3.89 -2.04
CA TRP A 104 13.29 -3.66 -3.12
C TRP A 104 11.85 -3.73 -2.60
N TYR A 105 10.87 -3.26 -3.39
CA TYR A 105 9.46 -3.24 -2.98
C TYR A 105 8.97 -4.58 -2.42
N GLY A 106 9.32 -5.69 -3.06
CA GLY A 106 8.96 -7.05 -2.62
C GLY A 106 9.49 -7.41 -1.23
N GLU A 107 10.70 -6.97 -0.85
CA GLU A 107 11.26 -7.29 0.48
C GLU A 107 10.52 -6.60 1.62
N HIS A 108 9.91 -5.43 1.35
CA HIS A 108 9.01 -4.78 2.30
C HIS A 108 7.72 -5.60 2.47
N PHE A 109 7.12 -6.07 1.37
CA PHE A 109 5.93 -6.92 1.44
C PHE A 109 6.21 -8.27 2.10
N ASP A 110 7.34 -8.91 1.80
CA ASP A 110 7.78 -10.15 2.44
C ASP A 110 7.92 -9.98 3.96
N TYR A 111 8.48 -8.85 4.41
CA TYR A 111 8.58 -8.53 5.83
C TYR A 111 7.20 -8.49 6.50
N TYR A 112 6.23 -7.76 5.92
CA TYR A 112 4.89 -7.66 6.51
C TYR A 112 4.12 -8.98 6.42
N ARG A 113 4.31 -9.75 5.34
CA ARG A 113 3.75 -11.10 5.21
C ARG A 113 4.28 -12.02 6.30
N MET A 114 5.59 -12.03 6.55
CA MET A 114 6.19 -12.88 7.58
C MET A 114 5.80 -12.44 8.99
N ARG A 115 5.66 -11.14 9.23
CA ARG A 115 5.43 -10.58 10.57
C ARG A 115 3.95 -10.50 10.97
N TYR A 116 3.08 -10.14 10.02
CA TYR A 116 1.67 -9.85 10.27
C TYR A 116 0.71 -10.72 9.45
N GLY A 117 1.22 -11.57 8.55
CA GLY A 117 0.40 -12.51 7.80
C GLY A 117 -0.46 -11.87 6.71
N ILE A 118 -0.04 -10.75 6.13
CA ILE A 118 -0.71 -10.19 4.93
C ILE A 118 -0.45 -11.10 3.72
N HIS A 119 -1.50 -11.50 3.01
CA HIS A 119 -1.46 -12.61 2.05
C HIS A 119 -1.17 -12.18 0.60
N ALA A 120 -1.56 -10.98 0.20
CA ALA A 120 -1.38 -10.48 -1.18
C ALA A 120 -0.04 -9.75 -1.43
N ALA A 121 1.03 -10.17 -0.75
CA ALA A 121 2.38 -9.69 -1.04
C ALA A 121 2.83 -10.17 -2.44
N VAL A 122 3.06 -9.20 -3.33
CA VAL A 122 3.43 -9.34 -4.76
C VAL A 122 4.78 -10.05 -4.96
#